data_AF-A0AA39IC61-F1
#
_entry.id   AF-A0AA39IC61-F1
#
_cell.length_a   1.000
_cell.length_b   1.000
_cell.length_c   1.000
_cell.angle_alpha   90.00
_cell.angle_beta   90.00
_cell.angle_gamma   90.00
#
_symmetry.space_group_name_H-M   'P 1'
#
loop_
_entity.id
_entity.type
_entity.pdbx_description
1 polymer ?
#
loop_
_entity_poly.entity_id
_entity_poly.type
_entity_poly.pdbx_seq_one_letter_code
_entity_poly.pdbx_strand_id
1 'polypeptide(L)'
;MASTFQSTRVEIYPTFSIKMACKFDYSAYPFDEQSCALRLYTAQSMREVQLSVYYNIPPTVLLGWGSQSAKKHISDWELISVTNNVSYYADRRFTYNAPTKGAQMAKTWSILLTWVKVKRIALYYGVALVLPGVVCMLFNILSFLMPTSEQSFYLIVANFFVQAIFLQDIVFELPPAVGAAPKIVRFGEWTLIQTIAALFLHFWIRRLEQQNKRSTGRLGQFALYFVPGHKLSTPTPIEEGSGAEDEFLVPTTMPYVTTVVKSICAVCFFVFSVFISLIFLL
;
A
#
# COMPACT_ATOMS: atom_id res chain seq x y z
N MET A 1 -47.82 -44.05 38.41
CA MET A 1 -46.53 -44.65 38.02
C MET A 1 -45.78 -43.59 37.23
N ALA A 2 -44.94 -42.81 37.90
CA ALA A 2 -44.22 -41.69 37.28
C ALA A 2 -42.76 -42.12 37.05
N SER A 3 -42.37 -42.31 35.80
CA SER A 3 -40.96 -42.49 35.44
C SER A 3 -40.33 -41.12 35.27
N THR A 4 -39.64 -40.63 36.29
CA THR A 4 -38.75 -39.48 36.21
C THR A 4 -37.54 -39.86 35.35
N PHE A 5 -37.50 -39.39 34.10
CA PHE A 5 -36.32 -39.51 33.24
C PHE A 5 -35.25 -38.57 33.79
N GLN A 6 -34.26 -39.13 34.51
CA GLN A 6 -33.12 -38.38 35.01
C GLN A 6 -32.17 -38.14 33.83
N SER A 7 -32.17 -36.93 33.27
CA SER A 7 -31.24 -36.56 32.21
C SER A 7 -29.81 -36.50 32.77
N THR A 8 -28.94 -37.41 32.35
CA THR A 8 -27.50 -37.38 32.66
C THR A 8 -26.81 -36.32 31.80
N ARG A 9 -26.87 -35.07 32.26
CA ARG A 9 -26.18 -33.94 31.63
C ARG A 9 -24.80 -33.76 32.26
N VAL A 10 -23.77 -33.71 31.42
CA VAL A 10 -22.39 -33.43 31.84
C VAL A 10 -21.94 -32.13 31.21
N GLU A 11 -21.49 -31.18 32.03
CA GLU A 11 -20.92 -29.91 31.58
C GLU A 11 -19.45 -29.84 31.95
N ILE A 12 -18.62 -29.40 31.02
CA ILE A 12 -17.18 -29.26 31.20
C ILE A 12 -16.78 -27.88 30.70
N TYR A 13 -16.04 -27.12 31.51
CA TYR A 13 -15.54 -25.77 31.20
C TYR A 13 -14.01 -25.76 31.19
N PRO A 14 -13.38 -26.41 30.20
CA PRO A 14 -11.93 -26.45 30.10
C PRO A 14 -11.35 -25.13 29.59
N THR A 15 -10.12 -24.81 30.02
CA THR A 15 -9.36 -23.68 29.51
C THR A 15 -8.36 -24.16 28.46
N PHE A 16 -8.33 -23.50 27.31
CA PHE A 16 -7.43 -23.84 26.21
C PHE A 16 -6.71 -22.61 25.67
N SER A 17 -5.48 -22.80 25.21
CA SER A 17 -4.79 -21.84 24.36
C SER A 17 -4.73 -22.42 22.95
N ILE A 18 -5.45 -21.80 22.01
CA ILE A 18 -5.62 -22.31 20.65
C ILE A 18 -4.93 -21.37 19.66
N LYS A 19 -4.05 -21.92 18.85
CA LYS A 19 -3.50 -21.25 17.66
C LYS A 19 -4.25 -21.77 16.44
N MET A 20 -4.84 -20.88 15.65
CA MET A 20 -5.58 -21.24 14.44
C MET A 20 -4.84 -20.75 13.20
N ALA A 21 -4.83 -21.58 12.15
CA ALA A 21 -4.36 -21.16 10.84
C ALA A 21 -5.47 -20.40 10.12
N CYS A 22 -5.12 -19.27 9.53
CA CYS A 22 -6.06 -18.44 8.78
C CYS A 22 -5.37 -17.87 7.54
N LYS A 23 -6.10 -17.83 6.44
CA LYS A 23 -5.65 -17.22 5.20
C LYS A 23 -6.06 -15.75 5.22
N PHE A 24 -5.10 -14.87 5.46
CA PHE A 24 -5.34 -13.44 5.47
C PHE A 24 -5.33 -12.88 4.05
N ASP A 25 -6.27 -11.98 3.76
CA ASP A 25 -6.30 -11.20 2.54
C ASP A 25 -5.89 -9.75 2.81
N TYR A 26 -4.69 -9.37 2.35
CA TYR A 26 -4.12 -8.04 2.56
C TYR A 26 -4.40 -7.07 1.41
N SER A 27 -5.29 -7.41 0.47
CA SER A 27 -5.61 -6.55 -0.68
C SER A 27 -6.06 -5.13 -0.26
N ALA A 28 -6.76 -5.04 0.87
CA ALA A 28 -7.24 -3.79 1.46
C ALA A 28 -6.38 -3.26 2.63
N TYR A 29 -5.15 -3.79 2.79
CA TYR A 29 -4.26 -3.32 3.85
C TYR A 29 -4.02 -1.81 3.72
N PRO A 30 -4.09 -1.05 4.83
CA PRO A 30 -4.13 -1.48 6.24
C PRO A 30 -5.54 -1.49 6.86
N PHE A 31 -6.58 -1.30 6.05
CA PHE A 31 -7.98 -1.26 6.49
C PHE A 31 -8.66 -2.61 6.26
N ASP A 32 -7.88 -3.69 6.37
CA ASP A 32 -8.31 -5.05 6.08
C ASP A 32 -9.22 -5.62 7.17
N GLU A 33 -10.21 -6.39 6.73
CA GLU A 33 -11.05 -7.22 7.58
C GLU A 33 -10.73 -8.69 7.31
N GLN A 34 -10.49 -9.45 8.38
CA GLN A 34 -10.13 -10.86 8.30
C GLN A 34 -11.22 -11.71 8.95
N SER A 35 -11.54 -12.84 8.31
CA SER A 35 -12.48 -13.83 8.85
C SER A 35 -11.79 -15.18 8.95
N CYS A 36 -11.61 -15.64 10.19
CA CYS A 36 -10.87 -16.85 10.50
C CYS A 36 -11.80 -17.88 11.14
N ALA A 37 -11.75 -19.12 10.65
CA ALA A 37 -12.53 -20.22 11.19
C ALA A 37 -11.68 -21.09 12.12
N LEU A 38 -12.03 -21.11 13.40
CA LEU A 38 -11.64 -22.19 14.30
C LEU A 38 -12.51 -23.41 13.98
N ARG A 39 -11.88 -24.55 13.71
CA ARG A 39 -12.56 -25.81 13.37
C ARG A 39 -12.34 -26.82 14.49
N LEU A 40 -13.42 -27.22 15.15
CA LEU A 40 -13.43 -28.27 16.14
C LEU A 40 -14.11 -29.49 15.55
N TYR A 41 -13.45 -30.64 15.62
CA TYR A 41 -13.96 -31.91 15.11
C TYR A 41 -13.61 -33.03 16.09
N THR A 42 -14.33 -34.14 15.98
CA THR A 42 -14.06 -35.36 16.76
C THR A 42 -13.49 -36.42 15.82
N ALA A 43 -12.75 -37.38 16.37
CA ALA A 43 -12.22 -38.50 15.59
C ALA A 43 -13.35 -39.47 15.16
N GLN A 44 -14.41 -39.55 15.97
CA GLN A 44 -15.55 -40.42 15.75
C GLN A 44 -16.46 -39.89 14.62
N SER A 45 -17.12 -40.81 13.93
CA SER A 45 -18.12 -40.45 12.93
C SER A 45 -19.40 -39.90 13.58
N MET A 46 -20.23 -39.23 12.78
CA MET A 46 -21.56 -38.75 13.20
C MET A 46 -22.52 -39.85 13.66
N ARG A 47 -22.23 -41.13 13.39
CA ARG A 47 -23.01 -42.24 13.93
C ARG A 47 -22.85 -42.38 15.44
N GLU A 48 -21.68 -42.01 15.96
CA GLU A 48 -21.35 -42.11 17.38
C GLU A 48 -21.46 -40.77 18.08
N VAL A 49 -20.87 -39.72 17.49
CA VAL A 49 -20.80 -38.38 18.11
C VAL A 49 -21.23 -37.33 17.10
N GLN A 50 -22.25 -36.55 17.47
CA GLN A 50 -22.74 -35.43 16.67
C GLN A 50 -22.47 -34.11 17.40
N LEU A 51 -21.67 -33.26 16.78
CA LEU A 51 -21.47 -31.90 17.25
C LEU A 51 -22.64 -31.02 16.83
N SER A 52 -23.16 -30.25 17.79
CA SER A 52 -24.22 -29.27 17.57
C SER A 52 -23.92 -28.00 18.36
N VAL A 53 -24.39 -26.84 17.86
CA VAL A 53 -24.33 -25.59 18.64
C VAL A 53 -25.31 -25.71 19.81
N TYR A 54 -24.80 -25.48 21.02
CA TYR A 54 -25.61 -25.52 22.24
C TYR A 54 -26.71 -24.44 22.20
N TYR A 55 -27.98 -24.87 22.08
CA TYR A 55 -29.19 -24.03 21.99
C TYR A 55 -29.14 -22.86 21.01
N ASN A 56 -28.35 -22.95 19.93
CA ASN A 56 -28.12 -21.82 19.01
C ASN A 56 -27.66 -20.53 19.74
N ILE A 57 -27.03 -20.67 20.91
CA ILE A 57 -26.54 -19.53 21.68
C ILE A 57 -25.34 -18.94 20.94
N PRO A 58 -25.35 -17.63 20.66
CA PRO A 58 -24.21 -16.98 20.04
C PRO A 58 -23.00 -17.05 20.99
N PRO A 59 -21.79 -17.26 20.45
CA PRO A 59 -20.58 -17.28 21.27
C PRO A 59 -20.38 -15.90 21.91
N THR A 60 -20.15 -15.89 23.21
CA THR A 60 -19.79 -14.68 23.96
C THR A 60 -18.28 -14.57 24.06
N VAL A 61 -17.73 -13.38 23.83
CA VAL A 61 -16.31 -13.09 24.01
C VAL A 61 -16.16 -12.02 25.07
N LEU A 62 -15.41 -12.36 26.11
CA LEU A 62 -15.08 -11.46 27.22
C LEU A 62 -13.61 -11.07 27.08
N LEU A 63 -13.35 -9.86 26.58
CA LEU A 63 -11.98 -9.33 26.41
C LEU A 63 -11.51 -8.49 27.59
N GLY A 64 -12.42 -8.12 28.50
CA GLY A 64 -12.15 -7.31 29.67
C GLY A 64 -13.02 -7.75 30.86
N TRP A 65 -12.62 -7.32 32.06
CA TRP A 65 -13.31 -7.62 33.30
C TRP A 65 -13.95 -6.36 33.89
N GLY A 66 -15.07 -6.52 34.61
CA GLY A 66 -15.74 -5.43 35.33
C GLY A 66 -16.18 -4.29 34.40
N SER A 67 -15.69 -3.08 34.66
CA SER A 67 -16.01 -1.87 33.88
C SER A 67 -15.47 -1.88 32.45
N GLN A 68 -14.58 -2.82 32.11
CA GLN A 68 -14.05 -3.01 30.75
C GLN A 68 -14.80 -4.09 29.95
N SER A 69 -16.02 -4.46 30.36
CA SER A 69 -16.84 -5.47 29.67
C SER A 69 -17.13 -5.14 28.20
N ALA A 70 -17.06 -3.86 27.82
CA ALA A 70 -17.24 -3.39 26.44
C ALA A 70 -15.95 -3.34 25.61
N LYS A 71 -14.82 -3.87 26.11
CA LYS A 71 -13.55 -3.87 25.37
C LYS A 71 -13.69 -4.71 24.09
N LYS A 72 -13.45 -4.09 22.93
CA LYS A 72 -13.45 -4.74 21.61
C LYS A 72 -12.06 -4.84 20.98
N HIS A 73 -11.07 -4.14 21.53
CA HIS A 73 -9.73 -4.04 20.96
C HIS A 73 -8.76 -5.03 21.60
N ILE A 74 -7.98 -5.70 20.76
CA ILE A 74 -6.89 -6.61 21.10
C ILE A 74 -5.67 -6.17 20.27
N SER A 75 -4.74 -5.44 20.89
CA SER A 75 -3.60 -4.85 20.18
C SER A 75 -4.07 -4.03 18.96
N ASP A 76 -3.65 -4.39 17.75
CA ASP A 76 -3.94 -3.67 16.51
C ASP A 76 -5.22 -4.16 15.82
N TRP A 77 -6.01 -4.97 16.51
CA TRP A 77 -7.22 -5.58 15.96
C TRP A 77 -8.44 -5.24 16.79
N GLU A 78 -9.54 -4.96 16.11
CA GLU A 78 -10.87 -4.86 16.67
C GLU A 78 -11.65 -6.15 16.39
N LEU A 79 -12.21 -6.75 17.44
CA LEU A 79 -13.12 -7.87 17.30
C LEU A 79 -14.50 -7.36 16.86
N ILE A 80 -14.91 -7.70 15.64
CA ILE A 80 -16.21 -7.31 15.09
C ILE A 80 -17.29 -8.26 15.58
N SER A 81 -17.09 -9.56 15.33
CA SER A 81 -18.09 -10.57 15.67
C SER A 81 -17.47 -11.97 15.77
N VAL A 82 -18.14 -12.82 16.54
CA VAL A 82 -17.88 -14.26 16.57
C VAL A 82 -19.19 -14.97 16.28
N THR A 83 -19.16 -15.94 15.38
CA THR A 83 -20.34 -16.72 15.00
C THR A 83 -20.02 -18.20 15.00
N ASN A 84 -20.99 -19.04 15.37
CA ASN A 84 -20.86 -20.48 15.36
C ASN A 84 -21.73 -21.07 14.24
N ASN A 85 -21.20 -22.06 13.53
CA ASN A 85 -21.92 -22.83 12.53
C ASN A 85 -21.47 -24.30 12.60
N VAL A 86 -22.29 -25.21 12.10
CA VAL A 86 -21.92 -26.62 11.95
C VAL A 86 -21.76 -26.91 10.46
N SER A 87 -20.71 -27.65 10.13
CA SER A 87 -20.49 -28.19 8.80
C SER A 87 -20.24 -29.69 8.87
N TYR A 88 -20.39 -30.36 7.74
CA TYR A 88 -20.31 -31.79 7.61
C TYR A 88 -19.26 -32.14 6.56
N TYR A 89 -18.34 -33.01 6.91
CA TYR A 89 -17.28 -33.48 6.03
C TYR A 89 -17.50 -34.94 5.66
N ALA A 90 -17.63 -35.20 4.37
CA ALA A 90 -17.75 -36.53 3.79
C ALA A 90 -17.10 -36.53 2.41
N ASP A 91 -16.48 -37.66 2.00
CA ASP A 91 -15.92 -37.84 0.65
C ASP A 91 -15.01 -36.70 0.18
N ARG A 92 -14.17 -36.17 1.08
CA ARG A 92 -13.25 -35.04 0.84
C ARG A 92 -13.93 -33.71 0.51
N ARG A 93 -15.23 -33.56 0.78
CA ARG A 93 -15.99 -32.33 0.56
C ARG A 93 -16.63 -31.85 1.85
N PHE A 94 -16.71 -30.52 1.98
CA PHE A 94 -17.43 -29.86 3.07
C PHE A 94 -18.82 -29.45 2.58
N THR A 95 -19.82 -29.67 3.42
CA THR A 95 -21.21 -29.31 3.15
C THR A 95 -21.86 -28.73 4.41
N TYR A 96 -22.82 -27.84 4.25
CA TYR A 96 -23.62 -27.31 5.37
C TYR A 96 -24.94 -28.08 5.57
N ASN A 97 -25.24 -29.02 4.67
CA ASN A 97 -26.44 -29.83 4.74
C ASN A 97 -26.19 -31.08 5.57
N ALA A 98 -27.00 -31.30 6.59
CA ALA A 98 -26.90 -32.48 7.43
C ALA A 98 -27.24 -33.75 6.62
N PRO A 99 -26.45 -34.84 6.75
CA PRO A 99 -26.80 -36.11 6.14
C PRO A 99 -28.08 -36.66 6.78
N THR A 100 -29.05 -37.10 5.98
CA THR A 100 -30.33 -37.62 6.48
C THR A 100 -30.36 -39.14 6.61
N LYS A 101 -29.48 -39.86 5.90
CA LYS A 101 -29.43 -41.33 5.88
C LYS A 101 -28.39 -41.86 6.88
N GLY A 102 -28.73 -42.90 7.63
CA GLY A 102 -27.83 -43.52 8.61
C GLY A 102 -26.51 -44.05 8.01
N ALA A 103 -26.56 -44.60 6.79
CA ALA A 103 -25.36 -45.04 6.08
C ALA A 103 -24.41 -43.87 5.74
N GLN A 104 -24.96 -42.69 5.45
CA GLN A 104 -24.16 -41.48 5.19
C GLN A 104 -23.56 -40.93 6.49
N MET A 105 -24.31 -40.96 7.60
CA MET A 105 -23.79 -40.55 8.92
C MET A 105 -22.57 -41.38 9.36
N ALA A 106 -22.52 -42.67 9.02
CA ALA A 106 -21.37 -43.52 9.32
C ALA A 106 -20.07 -43.12 8.61
N LYS A 107 -20.16 -42.36 7.51
CA LYS A 107 -19.03 -41.88 6.71
C LYS A 107 -18.84 -40.35 6.80
N THR A 108 -19.58 -39.68 7.67
CA THR A 108 -19.57 -38.23 7.80
C THR A 108 -19.05 -37.83 9.17
N TRP A 109 -18.25 -36.76 9.21
CA TRP A 109 -17.82 -36.11 10.45
C TRP A 109 -18.52 -34.76 10.59
N SER A 110 -19.02 -34.48 11.79
CA SER A 110 -19.51 -33.15 12.15
C SER A 110 -18.35 -32.27 12.58
N ILE A 111 -18.32 -31.04 12.08
CA ILE A 111 -17.29 -30.05 12.36
C ILE A 111 -17.98 -28.77 12.85
N LEU A 112 -17.66 -28.36 14.07
CA LEU A 112 -18.08 -27.09 14.63
C LEU A 112 -17.12 -25.99 14.14
N LEU A 113 -17.67 -25.00 13.46
CA LEU A 113 -16.97 -23.84 12.92
C LEU A 113 -17.28 -22.62 13.78
N THR A 114 -16.26 -22.06 14.40
CA THR A 114 -16.36 -20.76 15.07
C THR A 114 -15.62 -19.73 14.23
N TRP A 115 -16.37 -18.86 13.56
CA TRP A 115 -15.83 -17.78 12.76
C TRP A 115 -15.57 -16.56 13.64
N VAL A 116 -14.34 -16.09 13.62
CA VAL A 116 -13.88 -14.89 14.29
C VAL A 116 -13.62 -13.84 13.22
N LYS A 117 -14.39 -12.74 13.25
CA LYS A 117 -14.22 -11.61 12.34
C LYS A 117 -13.50 -10.47 13.07
N VAL A 118 -12.35 -10.06 12.53
CA VAL A 118 -11.53 -8.98 13.08
C VAL A 118 -11.27 -7.90 12.03
N LYS A 119 -11.08 -6.66 12.49
CA LYS A 119 -10.73 -5.52 11.66
C LYS A 119 -9.42 -4.92 12.15
N ARG A 120 -8.52 -4.58 11.23
CA ARG A 120 -7.26 -3.93 11.61
C ARG A 120 -7.48 -2.46 11.97
N ILE A 121 -6.77 -2.02 12.99
CA ILE A 121 -6.60 -0.62 13.36
C ILE A 121 -5.14 -0.26 13.18
N ALA A 122 -4.87 0.60 12.19
CA ALA A 122 -3.53 1.05 11.87
C ALA A 122 -3.44 2.58 11.96
N LEU A 123 -3.49 3.12 13.18
CA LEU A 123 -3.49 4.57 13.43
C LEU A 123 -2.22 5.26 12.90
N TYR A 124 -1.06 4.64 13.11
CA TYR A 124 0.24 5.21 12.72
C TYR A 124 0.57 5.05 11.24
N TYR A 125 -0.25 4.31 10.50
CA TYR A 125 -0.01 3.99 9.11
C TYR A 125 0.12 5.24 8.23
N GLY A 126 -0.76 6.24 8.41
CA GLY A 126 -0.69 7.45 7.61
C GLY A 126 0.65 8.19 7.76
N VAL A 127 1.15 8.26 9.00
CA VAL A 127 2.40 8.95 9.31
C VAL A 127 3.63 8.12 8.93
N ALA A 128 3.59 6.82 9.18
CA ALA A 128 4.72 5.94 8.91
C ALA A 128 4.86 5.57 7.43
N LEU A 129 3.73 5.45 6.71
CA LEU A 129 3.72 4.89 5.36
C LEU A 129 3.31 5.87 4.25
N VAL A 130 2.31 6.73 4.49
CA VAL A 130 1.85 7.67 3.46
C VAL A 130 2.74 8.91 3.42
N LEU A 131 3.10 9.45 4.59
CA LEU A 131 3.89 10.69 4.68
C LEU A 131 5.25 10.60 3.95
N PRO A 132 6.08 9.54 4.09
CA PRO A 132 7.34 9.47 3.38
C PRO A 132 7.16 9.44 1.86
N GLY A 133 6.12 8.75 1.37
CA GLY A 133 5.75 8.74 -0.05
C GLY A 133 5.34 10.13 -0.56
N VAL A 134 4.54 10.88 0.19
CA VAL A 134 4.15 12.26 -0.16
C VAL A 134 5.35 13.20 -0.16
N VAL A 135 6.26 13.08 0.82
CA VAL A 135 7.52 13.86 0.88
C VAL A 135 8.39 13.53 -0.34
N CYS A 136 8.48 12.26 -0.71
CA CYS A 136 9.19 11.80 -1.90
C CYS A 136 8.59 12.37 -3.20
N MET A 137 7.27 12.45 -3.31
CA MET A 137 6.58 13.12 -4.43
C MET A 137 6.89 14.63 -4.45
N LEU A 138 6.93 15.27 -3.29
CA LEU A 138 7.28 16.68 -3.18
C LEU A 138 8.72 16.92 -3.68
N PHE A 139 9.69 16.08 -3.30
CA PHE A 139 11.05 16.17 -3.83
C PHE A 139 11.13 15.94 -5.33
N ASN A 140 10.31 15.06 -5.90
CA ASN A 140 10.21 14.89 -7.36
C ASN A 140 9.80 16.22 -8.03
N ILE A 141 8.82 16.94 -7.48
CA ILE A 141 8.36 18.22 -8.04
C ILE A 141 9.42 19.32 -7.82
N LEU A 142 9.96 19.43 -6.61
CA LEU A 142 10.99 20.41 -6.27
C LEU A 142 12.25 20.25 -7.12
N SER A 143 12.58 19.02 -7.55
CA SER A 143 13.71 18.79 -8.45
C SER A 143 13.62 19.63 -9.74
N PHE A 144 12.42 19.80 -10.31
CA PHE A 144 12.23 20.60 -11.52
C PHE A 144 12.23 22.10 -11.26
N LEU A 145 11.93 22.54 -10.04
CA LEU A 145 11.96 23.94 -9.63
C LEU A 145 13.38 24.42 -9.28
N MET A 146 14.34 23.51 -9.13
CA MET A 146 15.72 23.87 -8.83
C MET A 146 16.36 24.65 -9.99
N PRO A 147 17.04 25.76 -9.68
CA PRO A 147 17.61 26.61 -10.71
C PRO A 147 18.73 25.89 -11.45
N THR A 148 19.73 25.36 -10.75
CA THR A 148 20.84 24.65 -11.41
C THR A 148 20.48 23.20 -11.74
N SER A 149 20.86 22.73 -12.94
CA SER A 149 20.61 21.34 -13.35
C SER A 149 21.41 20.33 -12.52
N GLU A 150 22.55 20.71 -11.96
CA GLU A 150 23.38 19.82 -11.14
C GLU A 150 22.74 19.54 -9.78
N GLN A 151 22.28 20.58 -9.07
CA GLN A 151 21.59 20.41 -7.79
C GLN A 151 20.30 19.61 -7.95
N SER A 152 19.57 19.87 -9.03
CA SER A 152 18.37 19.12 -9.41
C SER A 152 18.65 17.63 -9.54
N PHE A 153 19.72 17.26 -10.26
CA PHE A 153 20.15 15.87 -10.45
C PHE A 153 20.54 15.19 -9.13
N TYR A 154 21.32 15.86 -8.27
CA TYR A 154 21.69 15.29 -6.98
C TYR A 154 20.48 15.07 -6.06
N LEU A 155 19.52 16.00 -6.06
CA LEU A 155 18.30 15.89 -5.27
C LEU A 155 17.46 14.68 -5.70
N ILE A 156 17.26 14.48 -7.01
CA ILE A 156 16.45 13.36 -7.50
C ILE A 156 17.14 12.00 -7.28
N VAL A 157 18.47 11.94 -7.39
CA VAL A 157 19.25 10.72 -7.10
C VAL A 157 19.15 10.37 -5.61
N ALA A 158 19.29 11.35 -4.72
CA ALA A 158 19.09 11.14 -3.29
C ALA A 158 17.66 10.67 -2.98
N ASN A 159 16.66 11.28 -3.60
CA ASN A 159 15.25 10.89 -3.45
C ASN A 159 14.99 9.45 -3.89
N PHE A 160 15.63 8.99 -4.97
CA PHE A 160 15.55 7.61 -5.43
C PHE A 160 16.06 6.61 -4.38
N PHE A 161 17.20 6.88 -3.75
CA PHE A 161 17.73 6.01 -2.70
C PHE A 161 16.85 6.00 -1.45
N VAL A 162 16.32 7.16 -1.03
CA VAL A 162 15.38 7.25 0.10
C VAL A 162 14.14 6.42 -0.17
N GLN A 163 13.57 6.49 -1.38
CA GLN A 163 12.42 5.69 -1.77
C GLN A 163 12.73 4.19 -1.82
N ALA A 164 13.92 3.80 -2.29
CA ALA A 164 14.32 2.40 -2.36
C ALA A 164 14.44 1.78 -0.96
N ILE A 165 15.08 2.48 -0.01
CA ILE A 165 15.19 2.06 1.38
C ILE A 165 13.80 1.94 2.01
N PHE A 166 12.97 2.97 1.82
CA PHE A 166 11.63 2.99 2.38
C PHE A 166 10.73 1.87 1.83
N LEU A 167 10.80 1.59 0.52
CA LEU A 167 10.04 0.49 -0.09
C LEU A 167 10.54 -0.87 0.43
N GLN A 168 11.84 -1.02 0.66
CA GLN A 168 12.40 -2.22 1.27
C GLN A 168 11.86 -2.43 2.69
N ASP A 169 11.82 -1.38 3.51
CA ASP A 169 11.26 -1.45 4.88
C ASP A 169 9.79 -1.86 4.87
N ILE A 170 9.00 -1.30 3.93
CA ILE A 170 7.60 -1.70 3.74
C ILE A 170 7.47 -3.19 3.41
N VAL A 171 8.27 -3.68 2.46
CA VAL A 171 8.19 -5.07 2.02
C VAL A 171 8.58 -6.03 3.13
N PHE A 172 9.50 -5.64 4.02
CA PHE A 172 9.91 -6.47 5.15
C PHE A 172 8.87 -6.53 6.26
N GLU A 173 8.18 -5.43 6.54
CA GLU A 173 7.11 -5.36 7.56
C GLU A 173 5.80 -5.99 7.07
N LEU A 174 5.59 -6.07 5.76
CA LEU A 174 4.39 -6.69 5.22
C LEU A 174 4.44 -8.21 5.43
N PRO A 175 3.39 -8.80 6.05
CA PRO A 175 3.31 -10.25 6.18
C PRO A 175 3.25 -10.91 4.80
N PRO A 176 3.78 -12.13 4.63
CA PRO A 176 3.71 -12.86 3.38
C PRO A 176 2.23 -13.07 3.00
N ALA A 177 1.79 -12.34 1.98
CA ALA A 177 0.38 -12.27 1.60
C ALA A 177 -0.03 -13.41 0.67
N VAL A 178 -1.28 -13.85 0.77
CA VAL A 178 -1.94 -14.69 -0.23
C VAL A 178 -3.11 -13.91 -0.81
N GLY A 179 -2.95 -13.33 -2.00
CA GLY A 179 -3.98 -12.48 -2.60
C GLY A 179 -3.39 -11.47 -3.56
N ALA A 180 -4.09 -10.34 -3.75
CA ALA A 180 -3.58 -9.24 -4.54
C ALA A 180 -2.61 -8.37 -3.72
N ALA A 181 -1.69 -7.69 -4.42
CA ALA A 181 -0.80 -6.72 -3.79
C ALA A 181 -1.61 -5.59 -3.13
N PRO A 182 -1.30 -5.21 -1.88
CA PRO A 182 -1.93 -4.08 -1.20
C PRO A 182 -1.89 -2.80 -2.02
N LYS A 183 -2.94 -1.98 -1.94
CA LYS A 183 -3.00 -0.67 -2.62
C LYS A 183 -1.79 0.21 -2.31
N ILE A 184 -1.23 0.11 -1.09
CA ILE A 184 -0.07 0.91 -0.68
C ILE A 184 1.23 0.51 -1.33
N VAL A 185 1.43 -0.80 -1.54
CA VAL A 185 2.62 -1.27 -2.26
C VAL A 185 2.57 -0.71 -3.68
N ARG A 186 1.38 -0.73 -4.30
CA ARG A 186 1.16 -0.10 -5.61
C ARG A 186 1.42 1.41 -5.59
N PHE A 187 1.00 2.12 -4.54
CA PHE A 187 1.31 3.54 -4.38
C PHE A 187 2.84 3.80 -4.32
N GLY A 188 3.57 2.99 -3.56
CA GLY A 188 5.04 3.04 -3.50
C GLY A 188 5.69 2.74 -4.85
N GLU A 189 5.23 1.69 -5.55
CA GLU A 189 5.69 1.34 -6.89
C GLU A 189 5.49 2.49 -7.89
N TRP A 190 4.30 3.11 -7.92
CA TRP A 190 4.02 4.25 -8.79
C TRP A 190 4.89 5.47 -8.47
N THR A 191 5.13 5.73 -7.18
CA THR A 191 6.04 6.80 -6.74
C THR A 191 7.46 6.55 -7.25
N LEU A 192 7.93 5.30 -7.19
CA LEU A 192 9.25 4.92 -7.70
C LEU A 192 9.34 5.05 -9.23
N ILE A 193 8.32 4.60 -9.96
CA ILE A 193 8.24 4.76 -11.42
C ILE A 193 8.30 6.25 -11.80
N GLN A 194 7.59 7.10 -11.06
CA GLN A 194 7.62 8.54 -11.27
C GLN A 194 9.03 9.11 -11.04
N THR A 195 9.74 8.68 -10.00
CA THR A 195 11.12 9.11 -9.73
C THR A 195 12.08 8.66 -10.84
N ILE A 196 11.93 7.44 -11.37
CA ILE A 196 12.72 6.94 -12.49
C ILE A 196 12.45 7.78 -13.75
N ALA A 197 11.19 8.10 -14.05
CA ALA A 197 10.84 8.98 -15.16
C ALA A 197 11.43 10.39 -14.99
N ALA A 198 11.39 10.95 -13.78
CA ALA A 198 12.01 12.23 -13.47
C ALA A 198 13.54 12.20 -13.63
N LEU A 199 14.21 11.14 -13.19
CA LEU A 199 15.64 10.92 -13.40
C LEU A 199 16.01 10.94 -14.89
N PHE A 200 15.24 10.22 -15.71
CA PHE A 200 15.45 10.18 -17.16
C PHE A 200 15.28 11.57 -17.78
N LEU A 201 14.24 12.32 -17.39
CA LEU A 201 14.01 13.68 -17.86
C LEU A 201 15.14 14.64 -17.43
N HIS A 202 15.63 14.55 -16.20
CA HIS A 202 16.76 15.38 -15.74
C HIS A 202 18.05 15.05 -16.48
N PHE A 203 18.31 13.77 -16.75
CA PHE A 203 19.43 13.35 -17.59
C PHE A 203 19.32 13.92 -19.01
N TRP A 204 18.11 13.88 -19.59
CA TRP A 204 17.83 14.45 -20.90
C TRP A 204 18.01 15.96 -20.94
N ILE A 205 17.45 16.69 -19.98
CA ILE A 205 17.57 18.16 -19.86
C ILE A 205 19.05 18.54 -19.73
N ARG A 206 19.82 17.85 -18.90
CA ARG A 206 21.26 18.09 -18.74
C ARG A 206 22.02 17.87 -20.05
N ARG A 207 21.69 16.81 -20.80
CA ARG A 207 22.28 16.55 -22.12
C ARG A 207 21.96 17.67 -23.11
N LEU A 208 20.71 18.16 -23.14
CA LEU A 208 20.32 19.29 -23.97
C LEU A 208 21.06 20.57 -23.58
N GLU A 209 21.23 20.84 -22.29
CA GLU A 209 21.96 22.00 -21.81
C GLU A 209 23.45 21.95 -22.22
N GLN A 210 24.09 20.78 -22.08
CA GLN A 210 25.46 20.56 -22.54
C GLN A 210 25.60 20.69 -24.07
N GLN A 211 24.63 20.18 -24.83
CA GLN A 211 24.60 20.35 -26.27
C GLN A 211 24.45 21.83 -26.65
N ASN A 212 23.56 22.58 -25.98
CA ASN A 212 23.36 24.00 -26.24
C ASN A 212 24.63 24.83 -25.95
N LYS A 213 25.32 24.55 -24.83
CA LYS A 213 26.61 25.17 -24.51
C LYS A 213 27.70 24.87 -25.55
N ARG A 214 27.68 23.67 -26.14
CA ARG A 214 28.60 23.27 -27.23
C ARG A 214 28.17 23.78 -28.61
N SER A 215 26.88 24.03 -28.83
CA SER A 215 26.29 24.44 -30.11
C SER A 215 26.09 25.95 -30.24
N THR A 216 27.04 26.74 -29.73
CA THR A 216 27.19 28.17 -30.05
C THR A 216 27.50 28.44 -31.53
N GLY A 217 27.41 27.43 -32.41
CA GLY A 217 27.30 27.58 -33.86
C GLY A 217 26.02 26.94 -34.40
N ARG A 218 25.28 27.69 -35.25
CA ARG A 218 24.09 27.37 -36.10
C ARG A 218 22.90 26.58 -35.51
N LEU A 219 23.12 25.55 -34.69
CA LEU A 219 22.05 24.72 -34.13
C LEU A 219 21.28 25.42 -33.00
N GLY A 220 21.95 26.25 -32.18
CA GLY A 220 21.30 27.07 -31.17
C GLY A 220 20.31 28.09 -31.77
N GLN A 221 20.60 28.62 -32.96
CA GLN A 221 19.69 29.50 -33.70
C GLN A 221 18.46 28.76 -34.24
N PHE A 222 18.62 27.50 -34.67
CA PHE A 222 17.51 26.66 -35.12
C PHE A 222 16.56 26.28 -33.97
N ALA A 223 17.10 25.95 -32.80
CA ALA A 223 16.30 25.64 -31.62
C ALA A 223 15.49 26.85 -31.10
N LEU A 224 16.02 28.07 -31.23
CA LEU A 224 15.32 29.32 -30.88
C LEU A 224 14.13 29.63 -31.81
N TYR A 225 14.06 29.04 -33.00
CA TYR A 225 12.97 29.25 -33.95
C TYR A 225 11.65 28.60 -33.52
N PHE A 226 11.72 27.55 -32.70
CA PHE A 226 10.54 26.86 -32.14
C PHE A 226 10.08 27.47 -30.80
N VAL A 227 10.71 28.56 -30.35
CA VAL A 227 10.39 29.24 -29.09
C VAL A 227 9.56 30.48 -29.41
N PRO A 228 8.29 30.55 -28.98
CA PRO A 228 7.45 31.72 -29.23
C PRO A 228 8.03 32.95 -28.51
N GLY A 229 8.33 34.01 -29.25
CA GLY A 229 8.65 35.34 -28.69
C GLY A 229 10.10 35.82 -28.78
N HIS A 230 11.04 35.04 -29.33
CA HIS A 230 12.43 35.51 -29.47
C HIS A 230 12.62 36.34 -30.76
N LYS A 231 12.92 37.64 -30.63
CA LYS A 231 13.42 38.44 -31.76
C LYS A 231 14.92 38.18 -31.92
N LEU A 232 15.35 37.92 -33.16
CA LEU A 232 16.74 37.67 -33.53
C LEU A 232 17.52 38.99 -33.39
N SER A 233 18.52 39.05 -32.51
CA SER A 233 19.41 40.22 -32.45
C SER A 233 20.25 40.23 -33.73
N THR A 234 20.05 41.27 -34.56
CA THR A 234 20.87 41.54 -35.74
C THR A 234 22.32 41.75 -35.29
N PRO A 235 23.34 41.17 -35.97
CA PRO A 235 24.73 41.38 -35.58
C PRO A 235 25.13 42.82 -35.89
N THR A 236 25.53 43.57 -34.87
CA THR A 236 26.21 44.86 -35.02
C THR A 236 27.64 44.65 -35.54
N PRO A 237 28.17 45.57 -36.37
CA PRO A 237 29.52 45.45 -36.89
C PRO A 237 30.56 45.63 -35.78
N ILE A 238 31.69 44.96 -35.96
CA ILE A 238 32.85 44.97 -35.06
C ILE A 238 33.47 46.37 -35.07
N GLU A 239 33.50 47.03 -33.90
CA GLU A 239 34.47 48.10 -33.60
C GLU A 239 35.52 47.54 -32.62
N GLU A 240 36.79 47.69 -32.99
CA GLU A 240 37.96 47.42 -32.16
C GLU A 240 38.08 48.45 -31.04
N GLY A 241 38.38 48.02 -29.80
CA GLY A 241 38.72 48.96 -28.73
C GLY A 241 38.76 48.39 -27.30
N SER A 242 39.96 47.94 -26.90
CA SER A 242 40.58 48.00 -25.56
C SER A 242 39.76 47.79 -24.26
N GLY A 243 40.07 46.68 -23.58
CA GLY A 243 40.55 46.61 -22.18
C GLY A 243 39.73 47.18 -21.02
N ALA A 244 39.18 46.29 -20.18
CA ALA A 244 39.27 46.32 -18.71
C ALA A 244 38.61 45.06 -18.13
N GLU A 245 39.36 44.30 -17.33
CA GLU A 245 38.86 43.20 -16.50
C GLU A 245 38.02 43.79 -15.36
N ASP A 246 36.71 43.60 -15.40
CA ASP A 246 35.84 43.64 -14.23
C ASP A 246 34.97 42.39 -14.27
N GLU A 247 35.33 41.42 -13.44
CA GLU A 247 34.67 40.13 -13.26
C GLU A 247 33.38 40.36 -12.46
N PHE A 248 32.40 41.03 -13.09
CA PHE A 248 31.06 41.17 -12.54
C PHE A 248 30.33 39.81 -12.72
N LEU A 249 29.97 39.18 -11.60
CA LEU A 249 29.11 38.00 -11.50
C LEU A 249 27.77 38.25 -12.21
N VAL A 250 27.74 38.09 -13.53
CA VAL A 250 26.51 38.03 -14.31
C VAL A 250 25.81 36.72 -13.92
N PRO A 251 24.60 36.77 -13.33
CA PRO A 251 23.83 35.56 -13.12
C PRO A 251 23.60 34.96 -14.50
N THR A 252 24.13 33.76 -14.72
CA THR A 252 23.93 32.99 -15.94
C THR A 252 22.42 32.85 -16.14
N THR A 253 21.86 33.72 -16.97
CA THR A 253 20.45 33.72 -17.33
C THR A 253 20.18 32.38 -17.96
N MET A 254 19.52 31.49 -17.21
CA MET A 254 19.11 30.20 -17.74
C MET A 254 18.37 30.44 -19.04
N PRO A 255 18.70 29.71 -20.13
CA PRO A 255 18.04 29.92 -21.39
C PRO A 255 16.54 29.68 -21.19
N TYR A 256 15.72 30.66 -21.55
CA TYR A 256 14.26 30.71 -21.34
C TYR A 256 13.56 29.36 -21.62
N VAL A 257 14.03 28.64 -22.63
CA VAL A 257 13.57 27.29 -23.02
C VAL A 257 13.69 26.26 -21.89
N THR A 258 14.83 26.22 -21.18
CA THR A 258 15.05 25.28 -20.08
C THR A 258 14.12 25.56 -18.91
N THR A 259 13.86 26.83 -18.62
CA THR A 259 12.93 27.25 -17.57
C THR A 259 11.49 26.87 -17.94
N VAL A 260 11.07 27.08 -19.19
CA VAL A 260 9.73 26.69 -19.67
C VAL A 260 9.54 25.18 -19.62
N VAL A 261 10.51 24.40 -20.11
CA VAL A 261 10.45 22.93 -20.09
C VAL A 261 10.39 22.40 -18.66
N LYS A 262 11.24 22.91 -17.76
CA LYS A 262 11.22 22.55 -16.33
C LYS A 262 9.87 22.85 -15.67
N SER A 263 9.30 24.03 -15.92
CA SER A 263 8.00 24.43 -15.37
C SER A 263 6.86 23.56 -15.88
N ILE A 264 6.83 23.21 -17.18
CA ILE A 264 5.82 22.31 -17.74
C ILE A 264 5.94 20.91 -17.11
N CYS A 265 7.16 20.38 -17.01
CA CYS A 265 7.41 19.10 -16.34
C CYS A 265 6.95 19.13 -14.88
N ALA A 266 7.25 20.21 -14.13
CA ALA A 266 6.82 20.36 -12.75
C ALA A 266 5.29 20.31 -12.60
N VAL A 267 4.55 21.01 -13.48
CA VAL A 267 3.08 21.01 -13.47
C VAL A 267 2.52 19.62 -13.83
N CYS A 268 3.05 18.97 -14.87
CA CYS A 268 2.62 17.63 -15.27
C CYS A 268 2.84 16.61 -14.14
N PHE A 269 4.00 16.64 -13.49
CA PHE A 269 4.32 15.75 -12.37
C PHE A 269 3.45 16.06 -11.15
N PHE A 270 3.16 17.33 -10.87
CA PHE A 270 2.24 17.70 -9.79
C PHE A 270 0.84 17.14 -10.01
N VAL A 271 0.25 17.38 -11.20
CA VAL A 271 -1.10 16.87 -11.54
C VAL A 271 -1.14 15.34 -11.47
N PHE A 272 -0.12 14.67 -11.99
CA PHE A 272 -0.03 13.21 -11.94
C PHE A 272 0.10 12.69 -10.49
N SER A 273 0.95 13.33 -9.67
CA SER A 273 1.13 12.94 -8.25
C SER A 273 -0.16 13.08 -7.45
N VAL A 274 -0.91 14.16 -7.68
CA VAL A 274 -2.23 14.38 -7.05
C VAL A 274 -3.22 13.31 -7.49
N PHE A 275 -3.26 12.97 -8.78
CA PHE A 275 -4.15 11.95 -9.31
C PHE A 275 -3.84 10.55 -8.76
N ILE A 276 -2.56 10.16 -8.70
CA ILE A 276 -2.13 8.87 -8.13
C ILE A 276 -2.44 8.82 -6.63
N SER A 277 -2.17 9.90 -5.90
CA SER A 277 -2.52 9.99 -4.48
C SER A 277 -4.02 9.81 -4.26
N LEU A 278 -4.86 10.43 -5.10
CA LEU A 278 -6.31 10.29 -5.05
C LEU A 278 -6.78 8.85 -5.34
N ILE A 279 -6.16 8.14 -6.28
CA ILE A 279 -6.57 6.77 -6.64
C ILE A 279 -6.22 5.74 -5.57
N PHE A 280 -5.03 5.87 -4.97
CA PHE A 280 -4.49 4.81 -4.10
C PHE A 280 -4.66 5.09 -2.61
N LEU A 281 -4.86 6.35 -2.20
CA LEU A 281 -5.03 6.73 -0.79
C LEU A 281 -6.50 6.98 -0.39
N LEU A 282 -7.41 7.19 -1.35
CA LEU A 282 -8.87 7.22 -1.11
C LEU A 282 -9.52 5.88 -1.51
#